data_AF-A0A4R4EPM5-F1
#
_entry.id   AF-A0A4R4EPM5-F1
#
_cell.length_a   1.000
_cell.length_b   1.000
_cell.length_c   1.000
_cell.angle_alpha   90.00
_cell.angle_beta   90.00
_cell.angle_gamma   90.00
#
_symmetry.space_group_name_H-M   'P 1'
#
loop_
_entity.id
_entity.type
_entity.pdbx_description
1 polymer ?
#
loop_
_entity_poly.entity_id
_entity_poly.type
_entity_poly.pdbx_seq_one_letter_code
_entity_poly.pdbx_strand_id
1 'polypeptide(L)' 'MGGFSLWHWLIVLVIVVLVFGTKRLKNVGQDVGEAVKGFKKGLRDDEPAAQLRDERRDEPAPSRDTSDVDRDRR' A
#
# COMPACT_ATOMS: atom_id res chain seq x y z
N MET A 1 -13.03 -37.58 1.52
CA MET A 1 -13.98 -36.49 1.24
C MET A 1 -13.17 -35.25 0.96
N GLY A 2 -12.59 -35.20 -0.24
CA GLY A 2 -11.59 -34.20 -0.65
C GLY A 2 -12.25 -32.84 -0.77
N GLY A 3 -11.91 -31.96 0.18
CA GLY A 3 -12.43 -30.62 0.30
C GLY A 3 -12.42 -29.89 -1.03
N PHE A 4 -13.53 -29.20 -1.28
CA PHE A 4 -13.77 -28.26 -2.37
C PHE A 4 -12.46 -27.69 -2.91
N SER A 5 -12.09 -28.19 -4.10
CA SER A 5 -10.87 -27.83 -4.83
C SER A 5 -10.68 -26.31 -4.80
N LEU A 6 -9.45 -25.84 -4.67
CA LEU A 6 -9.12 -24.41 -4.67
C LEU A 6 -9.79 -23.66 -5.85
N TRP A 7 -10.01 -24.37 -6.96
CA TRP A 7 -10.76 -23.93 -8.12
C TRP A 7 -12.22 -23.55 -7.85
N HIS A 8 -12.92 -24.26 -6.97
CA HIS A 8 -14.29 -23.94 -6.57
C HIS A 8 -14.35 -22.59 -5.85
N TRP A 9 -13.42 -22.33 -4.92
CA TRP A 9 -13.35 -21.06 -4.22
C TRP A 9 -13.07 -19.88 -5.15
N LEU A 10 -12.24 -20.08 -6.19
CA LEU A 10 -12.01 -19.06 -7.21
C LEU A 10 -13.30 -18.71 -7.97
N ILE A 11 -14.07 -19.73 -8.38
CA ILE A 11 -15.34 -19.55 -9.10
C ILE A 11 -16.39 -18.88 -8.21
N VAL A 12 -16.49 -19.28 -6.95
CA VAL A 12 -17.40 -18.65 -5.97
C VAL A 12 -17.05 -17.17 -5.78
N LEU A 13 -15.76 -16.83 -5.65
CA LEU A 13 -15.31 -15.44 -5.54
C LEU A 13 -15.79 -14.60 -6.73
N VAL A 14 -15.64 -15.11 -7.95
CA VAL A 14 -16.08 -14.41 -9.17
C VAL A 14 -17.59 -14.17 -9.15
N ILE A 15 -18.38 -15.18 -8.76
CA ILE A 15 -19.85 -15.04 -8.66
C ILE A 15 -20.23 -13.99 -7.61
N VAL A 16 -19.58 -13.99 -6.44
CA VAL A 16 -19.82 -12.99 -5.39
C VAL A 16 -19.53 -11.58 -5.93
N VAL A 17 -18.42 -11.38 -6.64
CA VAL A 17 -18.08 -10.08 -7.23
C VAL A 17 -19.11 -9.65 -8.28
N LEU A 18 -19.65 -10.58 -9.08
CA LEU A 18 -20.68 -10.29 -10.08
C LEU A 18 -22.02 -9.93 -9.45
N VAL A 19 -22.43 -10.61 -8.38
CA VAL A 19 -23.71 -10.37 -7.68
C VAL A 19 -23.68 -9.05 -6.90
N PHE A 20 -22.61 -8.81 -6.15
CA PHE A 20 -22.45 -7.56 -5.38
C PHE A 20 -22.03 -6.37 -6.28
N GLY A 21 -21.44 -6.66 -7.44
CA GLY A 21 -20.85 -5.68 -8.34
C GLY A 21 -19.52 -5.11 -7.80
N THR A 22 -18.63 -4.73 -8.72
CA THR A 22 -17.31 -4.16 -8.37
C THR A 22 -17.40 -2.84 -7.61
N LYS A 23 -18.49 -2.08 -7.79
CA LYS A 23 -18.69 -0.77 -7.16
C LYS A 23 -18.95 -0.86 -5.64
N ARG A 24 -19.74 -1.85 -5.19
CA ARG A 24 -20.00 -2.07 -3.76
C ARG A 24 -18.80 -2.72 -3.07
N LEU A 25 -18.18 -3.69 -3.74
CA LEU A 25 -16.99 -4.36 -3.21
C LEU A 25 -15.78 -3.40 -3.11
N LYS A 26 -15.64 -2.45 -4.03
CA LYS A 26 -14.58 -1.43 -3.95
C LYS A 26 -14.78 -0.48 -2.76
N ASN A 27 -16.00 0.02 -2.56
CA ASN A 27 -16.24 0.97 -1.45
C ASN A 27 -16.01 0.29 -0.09
N VAL A 28 -16.61 -0.89 0.13
CA VAL A 28 -16.43 -1.63 1.39
C VAL A 28 -15.02 -2.21 1.50
N GLY A 29 -14.44 -2.67 0.40
CA GLY A 29 -13.08 -3.20 0.36
C GLY A 29 -12.00 -2.15 0.55
N GLN A 30 -12.28 -0.88 0.26
CA GLN A 30 -11.37 0.24 0.57
C GLN A 30 -11.33 0.49 2.08
N ASP A 31 -12.49 0.56 2.73
CA ASP A 31 -12.58 0.78 4.18
C ASP A 31 -11.94 -0.39 4.97
N VAL A 32 -12.25 -1.63 4.55
CA VAL A 32 -11.63 -2.84 5.13
C VAL A 32 -10.14 -2.92 4.77
N GLY A 33 -9.77 -2.53 3.56
CA GLY A 33 -8.40 -2.53 3.07
C GLY A 33 -7.50 -1.56 3.83
N GLU A 34 -8.00 -0.38 4.20
CA GLU A 34 -7.28 0.58 5.03
C GLU A 34 -7.06 0.04 6.45
N ALA A 35 -8.08 -0.58 7.06
CA ALA A 35 -7.95 -1.21 8.38
C ALA A 35 -6.91 -2.35 8.36
N VAL A 36 -6.94 -3.20 7.34
CA VAL A 36 -5.96 -4.30 7.17
C VAL A 36 -4.56 -3.77 6.82
N LYS A 37 -4.45 -2.65 6.10
CA LYS A 37 -3.16 -2.00 5.79
C LYS A 37 -2.47 -1.49 7.06
N GLY A 38 -3.23 -0.89 7.98
CA GLY A 38 -2.72 -0.47 9.29
C GLY A 38 -2.25 -1.66 10.13
N PHE A 39 -3.04 -2.75 10.17
CA PHE A 39 -2.66 -3.98 10.85
C PHE A 39 -1.38 -4.60 10.28
N LYS A 40 -1.23 -4.67 8.95
CA LYS A 40 -0.01 -5.17 8.30
C LYS A 40 1.20 -4.27 8.54
N LYS A 41 1.00 -2.95 8.61
CA LYS A 41 2.08 -2.00 8.92
C LYS A 41 2.55 -2.18 10.36
N GLY A 42 1.63 -2.26 11.33
CA GLY A 42 1.97 -2.54 12.73
C GLY A 42 2.71 -3.87 12.92
N LEU A 43 2.25 -4.94 12.26
CA LEU A 43 2.95 -6.24 12.29
C LEU A 43 4.35 -6.20 11.65
N ARG A 44 4.60 -5.28 10.72
CA ARG A 44 5.90 -5.11 10.06
C ARG A 44 6.84 -4.19 10.85
N ASP A 45 6.30 -3.21 11.56
CA ASP A 45 7.07 -2.28 12.39
C ASP A 45 7.62 -2.98 13.65
N ASP A 46 6.97 -4.06 14.10
CA ASP A 46 7.50 -4.98 15.14
C ASP A 46 8.68 -5.86 14.63
N GLU A 47 8.95 -5.87 13.32
CA GLU A 47 10.11 -6.53 12.74
C GLU A 47 11.23 -5.48 12.51
N PRO A 48 12.46 -5.66 13.05
CA PRO A 48 13.50 -4.63 13.07
C PRO A 48 14.05 -4.21 11.69
N ALA A 49 13.50 -4.73 10.59
CA ALA A 49 13.95 -4.50 9.22
C ALA A 49 13.06 -3.52 8.40
N ALA A 50 11.92 -3.06 8.92
CA ALA A 50 10.94 -2.29 8.13
C ALA A 50 11.11 -0.76 8.15
N GLN A 51 11.88 -0.20 9.09
CA GLN A 51 12.02 1.25 9.30
C GLN A 51 12.69 2.00 8.12
N LEU A 52 13.38 1.30 7.21
CA LEU A 52 14.10 1.93 6.08
C LEU A 52 13.22 2.30 4.86
N ARG A 53 11.93 1.93 4.84
CA ARG A 53 11.08 2.09 3.63
C ARG A 53 10.05 3.21 3.68
N ASP A 54 9.71 3.74 4.85
CA ASP A 54 8.65 4.76 5.00
C ASP A 54 9.20 6.20 4.93
N GLU A 55 10.50 6.40 5.19
CA GLU A 55 11.14 7.72 5.28
C GLU A 55 11.58 8.33 3.93
N ARG A 56 11.35 7.64 2.80
CA ARG A 56 11.71 8.13 1.44
C ARG A 56 10.53 8.58 0.59
N ARG A 57 9.34 8.79 1.16
CA ARG A 57 8.15 9.15 0.37
C ARG A 57 7.61 10.56 0.56
N ASP A 58 8.15 11.32 1.50
CA ASP A 58 7.73 12.69 1.79
C ASP A 58 8.93 13.67 1.95
N GLU A 59 10.04 13.44 1.24
CA GLU A 59 11.07 14.47 1.10
C GLU A 59 10.79 15.29 -0.17
N PRO A 60 10.31 16.54 -0.09
CA PRO A 60 10.33 17.43 -1.24
C PRO A 60 11.79 17.62 -1.62
N ALA A 61 12.14 17.18 -2.83
CA ALA A 61 13.49 17.22 -3.36
C ALA A 61 14.16 18.58 -3.02
N PRO A 62 15.38 18.60 -2.47
CA PRO A 62 16.06 19.85 -2.22
C PRO A 62 16.36 20.45 -3.58
N SER A 63 15.61 21.49 -3.94
CA SER A 63 15.96 22.45 -4.97
C SER A 63 17.36 22.94 -4.64
N ARG A 64 18.36 22.40 -5.34
CA ARG A 64 19.74 22.86 -5.29
C ARG A 64 19.78 24.29 -5.82
N ASP A 65 19.58 25.26 -4.96
CA ASP A 65 19.97 26.65 -5.20
C ASP A 65 21.46 26.77 -4.83
N THR A 66 22.31 26.20 -5.70
CA THR A 66 23.75 26.42 -5.65
C THR A 66 24.11 27.52 -6.63
N SER A 67 23.60 28.72 -6.37
CA SER A 67 23.95 29.93 -7.14
C SER A 67 24.84 30.89 -6.35
N ASP A 68 25.04 30.68 -5.04
CA ASP A 68 25.66 31.66 -4.14
C ASP A 68 27.12 31.33 -3.76
N VAL A 69 27.94 30.84 -4.71
CA VAL A 69 29.38 30.61 -4.49
C VAL A 69 30.28 31.52 -5.37
N ASP A 70 29.70 32.36 -6.22
CA ASP A 70 30.46 33.26 -7.12
C ASP A 70 30.37 34.73 -6.69
N ARG A 71 30.65 35.03 -5.41
CA ARG A 71 30.81 36.42 -4.92
C ARG A 71 32.10 36.69 -4.14
N ASP A 72 32.81 35.66 -3.67
CA ASP A 72 34.00 35.82 -2.80
C ASP A 72 35.36 35.80 -3.54
N ARG A 73 35.37 35.91 -4.88
CA ARG A 73 36.62 36.03 -5.67
C ARG A 73 36.67 37.33 -6.49
N ARG A 74 36.64 38.49 -5.83
CA ARG A 74 37.01 39.76 -6.45
C ARG A 74 37.87 40.63 -5.55
#